data_AF-A0A7C5CME5-F1
#
_entry.id   AF-A0A7C5CME5-F1
#
_cell.length_a   1.000
_cell.length_b   1.000
_cell.length_c   1.000
_cell.angle_alpha   90.00
_cell.angle_beta   90.00
_cell.angle_gamma   90.00
#
_symmetry.space_group_name_H-M   'P 1'
#
loop_
_entity.id
_entity.type
_entity.pdbx_description
1 polymer ?
#
loop_
_entity_poly.entity_id
_entity_poly.type
_entity_poly.pdbx_seq_one_letter_code
_entity_poly.pdbx_strand_id
1 'polypeptide(L)'
;MRPVLVWLGHAGFRIEGSSIVYIDPYRIKEQNPLKADYILVTHSHYDHLSDADIRKIVKDTTTLISTPDCIAQFKGKKAAIKPGEELEFGTLKVKAVPAYNLTKSFHQKSSGWVGFLVTLDDITFYHSGDSDAIPEMADIKADVVLLPVGGTYTMDAQEAAEVASKINPRVAIPMHYGAIIGSANDAIQFKRYATCPVKILTEGERWEVNFSNL
;
A
#
# COMPACT_ATOMS: atom_id res chain seq x y z
N MET A 1 -15.98 -13.96 -3.61
CA MET A 1 -14.84 -14.37 -4.46
C MET A 1 -13.58 -13.99 -3.70
N ARG A 2 -12.49 -14.75 -3.77
CA ARG A 2 -11.25 -14.33 -3.10
C ARG A 2 -10.57 -13.26 -3.95
N PRO A 3 -10.14 -12.12 -3.36
CA PRO A 3 -9.43 -11.12 -4.13
C PRO A 3 -8.06 -11.66 -4.58
N VAL A 4 -7.55 -11.14 -5.69
CA VAL A 4 -6.18 -11.36 -6.16
C VAL A 4 -5.36 -10.11 -5.84
N LEU A 5 -4.24 -10.28 -5.15
CA LEU A 5 -3.26 -9.22 -4.91
C LEU A 5 -2.14 -9.33 -5.94
N VAL A 6 -1.80 -8.21 -6.57
CA VAL A 6 -0.70 -8.11 -7.55
C VAL A 6 0.28 -7.06 -7.06
N TRP A 7 1.56 -7.42 -6.92
CA TRP A 7 2.60 -6.45 -6.64
C TRP A 7 3.11 -5.85 -7.95
N LEU A 8 2.95 -4.54 -8.12
CA LEU A 8 3.36 -3.81 -9.32
C LEU A 8 4.84 -3.37 -9.26
N GLY A 9 5.52 -3.66 -8.14
CA GLY A 9 6.87 -3.19 -7.84
C GLY A 9 6.84 -1.96 -6.92
N HIS A 10 7.99 -1.66 -6.28
CA HIS A 10 8.11 -0.56 -5.32
C HIS A 10 7.00 -0.64 -4.24
N ALA A 11 6.22 0.42 -4.03
CA ALA A 11 5.02 0.44 -3.18
C ALA A 11 3.71 0.21 -3.97
N GLY A 12 3.76 -0.08 -5.27
CA GLY A 12 2.56 -0.21 -6.08
C GLY A 12 1.87 -1.58 -5.92
N PHE A 13 0.57 -1.57 -5.66
CA PHE A 13 -0.25 -2.79 -5.60
C PHE A 13 -1.55 -2.64 -6.38
N ARG A 14 -2.06 -3.76 -6.90
CA ARG A 14 -3.43 -3.89 -7.40
C ARG A 14 -4.16 -4.99 -6.64
N ILE A 15 -5.38 -4.71 -6.21
CA ILE A 15 -6.32 -5.67 -5.63
C ILE A 15 -7.45 -5.86 -6.64
N GLU A 16 -7.64 -7.10 -7.09
CA GLU A 16 -8.69 -7.51 -8.02
C GLU A 16 -9.76 -8.30 -7.25
N GLY A 17 -10.93 -7.71 -7.03
CA GLY A 17 -12.06 -8.35 -6.35
C GLY A 17 -13.40 -7.93 -6.97
N SER A 18 -14.40 -7.62 -6.15
CA SER A 18 -15.65 -6.97 -6.60
C SER A 18 -15.44 -5.60 -7.25
N SER A 19 -14.27 -4.99 -7.05
CA SER A 19 -13.78 -3.83 -7.78
C SER A 19 -12.27 -3.97 -8.04
N ILE A 20 -11.75 -3.16 -8.97
CA ILE A 20 -10.31 -3.05 -9.23
C ILE A 20 -9.75 -1.84 -8.48
N VAL A 21 -8.92 -2.09 -7.48
CA VAL A 21 -8.29 -1.06 -6.62
C VAL A 21 -6.79 -1.03 -6.87
N TYR A 22 -6.24 0.13 -7.22
CA TYR A 22 -4.80 0.36 -7.25
C TYR A 22 -4.39 1.19 -6.03
N ILE A 23 -3.22 0.90 -5.45
CA ILE A 23 -2.59 1.68 -4.39
C ILE A 23 -1.19 2.06 -4.88
N ASP A 24 -0.86 3.36 -4.79
CA ASP A 24 0.43 3.95 -5.16
C ASP A 24 0.98 3.45 -6.53
N PRO A 25 0.21 3.61 -7.62
CA PRO A 25 0.62 3.12 -8.93
C PRO A 25 1.89 3.83 -9.42
N TYR A 26 2.97 3.07 -9.59
CA TYR A 26 4.25 3.58 -10.08
C TYR A 26 4.91 2.58 -11.03
N ARG A 27 5.38 3.05 -12.19
CA ARG A 27 6.08 2.25 -13.22
C ARG A 27 5.32 1.00 -13.65
N ILE A 28 4.01 1.11 -13.89
CA ILE A 28 3.18 -0.01 -14.36
C ILE A 28 3.75 -0.52 -15.70
N LYS A 29 4.26 -1.75 -15.68
CA LYS A 29 4.89 -2.44 -16.83
C LYS A 29 3.90 -3.17 -17.73
N GLU A 30 2.72 -3.50 -17.22
CA GLU A 30 1.68 -4.15 -18.01
C GLU A 30 1.30 -3.29 -19.22
N GLN A 31 1.28 -3.87 -20.43
CA GLN A 31 0.96 -3.13 -21.65
C GLN A 31 -0.50 -2.68 -21.69
N ASN A 32 -1.41 -3.53 -21.19
CA ASN A 32 -2.85 -3.28 -21.15
C ASN A 32 -3.36 -3.53 -19.73
N PRO A 33 -3.04 -2.64 -18.77
CA PRO A 33 -3.43 -2.84 -17.38
C PRO A 33 -4.95 -2.75 -17.22
N LEU A 34 -5.49 -3.49 -16.25
CA LEU A 34 -6.90 -3.40 -15.89
C LEU A 34 -7.24 -1.95 -15.50
N LYS A 35 -8.39 -1.46 -15.98
CA LYS A 35 -8.87 -0.12 -15.62
C LYS A 35 -9.35 -0.09 -14.17
N ALA A 36 -8.91 0.91 -13.42
CA ALA A 36 -9.20 1.06 -12.01
C ALA A 36 -10.64 1.54 -11.77
N ASP A 37 -11.33 0.95 -10.81
CA ASP A 37 -12.53 1.56 -10.20
C ASP A 37 -12.10 2.59 -9.15
N TYR A 38 -11.05 2.27 -8.39
CA TYR A 38 -10.48 3.14 -7.36
C TYR A 38 -8.96 3.19 -7.47
N ILE A 39 -8.42 4.39 -7.28
CA ILE A 39 -6.98 4.61 -7.16
C ILE A 39 -6.77 5.28 -5.81
N LEU A 40 -5.94 4.67 -4.98
CA LEU A 40 -5.54 5.20 -3.68
C LEU A 40 -4.11 5.68 -3.79
N VAL A 41 -3.83 6.89 -3.31
CA VAL A 41 -2.48 7.44 -3.23
C VAL A 41 -2.21 7.83 -1.78
N THR A 42 -1.09 7.37 -1.24
CA THR A 42 -0.72 7.58 0.17
C THR A 42 -0.21 9.00 0.42
N HIS A 43 0.59 9.52 -0.52
CA HIS A 43 1.22 10.82 -0.43
C HIS A 43 1.75 11.33 -1.79
N SER A 44 2.23 12.57 -1.82
CA SER A 44 2.50 13.32 -3.07
C SER A 44 3.89 13.11 -3.67
N HIS A 45 4.72 12.20 -3.13
CA HIS A 45 6.00 11.88 -3.77
C HIS A 45 5.80 11.20 -5.13
N TYR A 46 6.75 11.43 -6.04
CA TYR A 46 6.64 11.06 -7.46
C TYR A 46 6.56 9.55 -7.71
N ASP A 47 7.05 8.75 -6.78
CA ASP A 47 7.07 7.29 -6.79
C ASP A 47 5.82 6.66 -6.14
N HIS A 48 4.85 7.50 -5.74
CA HIS A 48 3.52 7.10 -5.26
C HIS A 48 2.40 7.81 -6.05
N LEU A 49 2.55 9.11 -6.32
CA LEU A 49 1.66 9.93 -7.14
C LEU A 49 2.19 10.06 -8.58
N SER A 50 2.14 9.00 -9.37
CA SER A 50 2.54 9.02 -10.78
C SER A 50 1.37 9.38 -11.70
N ASP A 51 1.31 10.63 -12.16
CA ASP A 51 0.30 11.06 -13.15
C ASP A 51 0.35 10.21 -14.43
N ALA A 52 1.56 9.83 -14.87
CA ALA A 52 1.75 9.01 -16.05
C ALA A 52 1.14 7.61 -15.89
N ASP A 53 1.28 6.97 -14.73
CA ASP A 53 0.70 5.64 -14.47
C ASP A 53 -0.80 5.72 -14.18
N ILE A 54 -1.26 6.76 -13.47
CA ILE A 54 -2.69 7.01 -13.24
C ILE A 54 -3.44 7.14 -14.58
N ARG A 55 -2.89 7.87 -15.56
CA ARG A 55 -3.49 7.99 -16.90
C ARG A 55 -3.63 6.66 -17.64
N LYS A 56 -2.75 5.68 -17.38
CA LYS A 56 -2.85 4.34 -18.01
C LYS A 56 -4.06 3.57 -17.51
N ILE A 57 -4.44 3.76 -16.24
CA ILE A 57 -5.45 2.92 -15.56
C ILE A 57 -6.80 3.61 -15.34
N VAL A 58 -6.88 4.94 -15.45
CA VAL A 58 -8.13 5.69 -15.25
C VAL A 58 -9.16 5.43 -16.36
N LYS A 59 -10.44 5.47 -15.96
CA LYS A 59 -11.65 5.53 -16.79
C LYS A 59 -12.62 6.56 -16.18
N ASP A 60 -13.69 6.92 -16.87
CA ASP A 60 -14.62 7.99 -16.45
C ASP A 60 -15.26 7.75 -15.08
N THR A 61 -15.41 6.48 -14.68
CA THR A 61 -15.99 6.10 -13.40
C THR A 61 -14.96 5.96 -12.27
N THR A 62 -13.67 6.05 -12.56
CA THR A 62 -12.60 5.91 -11.57
C THR A 62 -12.68 7.02 -10.52
N THR A 63 -12.55 6.65 -9.24
CA THR A 63 -12.42 7.61 -8.13
C THR A 63 -11.01 7.59 -7.57
N LEU A 64 -10.33 8.74 -7.55
CA LEU A 64 -9.04 8.93 -6.88
C LEU A 64 -9.29 9.29 -5.40
N ILE A 65 -8.74 8.49 -4.48
CA ILE A 65 -8.86 8.65 -3.04
C ILE A 65 -7.47 8.95 -2.48
N SER A 66 -7.30 10.11 -1.83
CA SER A 66 -5.99 10.52 -1.31
C SER A 66 -6.14 11.69 -0.34
N THR A 67 -5.05 12.11 0.28
CA THR A 67 -4.98 13.40 0.98
C THR A 67 -5.30 14.60 0.08
N PRO A 68 -5.77 15.72 0.64
CA PRO A 68 -6.17 16.90 -0.14
C PRO A 68 -5.10 17.45 -1.11
N ASP A 69 -3.82 17.40 -0.73
CA ASP A 69 -2.69 17.85 -1.56
C ASP A 69 -2.53 17.00 -2.82
N CYS A 70 -2.71 15.69 -2.71
CA CYS A 70 -2.52 14.74 -3.83
C CYS A 70 -3.64 14.83 -4.87
N ILE A 71 -4.88 15.09 -4.46
CA ILE A 71 -6.03 15.12 -5.39
C ILE A 71 -6.31 16.50 -5.97
N ALA A 72 -5.56 17.54 -5.56
CA ALA A 72 -5.85 18.94 -5.90
C ALA A 72 -5.93 19.15 -7.43
N GLN A 73 -4.99 18.56 -8.17
CA GLN A 73 -4.88 18.72 -9.62
C GLN A 73 -5.70 17.70 -10.42
N PHE A 74 -6.19 16.63 -9.78
CA PHE A 74 -6.98 15.60 -10.46
C PHE A 74 -8.34 16.14 -10.91
N LYS A 75 -8.70 15.89 -12.17
CA LYS A 75 -9.90 16.43 -12.84
C LYS A 75 -11.10 15.48 -12.89
N GLY A 76 -10.92 14.21 -12.52
CA GLY A 76 -12.00 13.22 -12.44
C GLY A 76 -12.67 13.15 -11.07
N LYS A 77 -13.44 12.08 -10.84
CA LYS A 77 -14.04 11.82 -9.51
C LYS A 77 -12.94 11.65 -8.47
N LYS A 78 -13.07 12.32 -7.34
CA LYS A 78 -12.08 12.27 -6.26
C LYS A 78 -12.74 12.36 -4.90
N ALA A 79 -12.10 11.76 -3.91
CA ALA A 79 -12.48 11.87 -2.52
C ALA A 79 -11.23 12.20 -1.69
N ALA A 80 -11.31 13.28 -0.91
CA ALA A 80 -10.27 13.60 0.07
C ALA A 80 -10.44 12.70 1.29
N ILE A 81 -9.33 12.27 1.88
CA ILE A 81 -9.32 11.54 3.15
C ILE A 81 -8.10 11.98 3.98
N LYS A 82 -8.28 12.07 5.29
CA LYS A 82 -7.24 12.44 6.27
C LYS A 82 -7.01 11.32 7.27
N PRO A 83 -5.87 11.30 7.99
CA PRO A 83 -5.63 10.31 9.04
C PRO A 83 -6.81 10.19 10.01
N GLY A 84 -7.29 8.97 10.22
CA GLY A 84 -8.43 8.64 11.09
C GLY A 84 -9.79 8.65 10.40
N GLU A 85 -9.90 9.21 9.20
CA GLU A 85 -11.14 9.19 8.41
C GLU A 85 -11.32 7.88 7.67
N GLU A 86 -12.56 7.60 7.31
CA GLU A 86 -12.98 6.39 6.62
C GLU A 86 -14.02 6.73 5.55
N LEU A 87 -13.92 6.06 4.40
CA LEU A 87 -14.82 6.20 3.27
C LEU A 87 -15.31 4.82 2.84
N GLU A 88 -16.59 4.73 2.47
CA GLU A 88 -17.22 3.48 2.02
C GLU A 88 -17.85 3.68 0.64
N PHE A 89 -17.60 2.72 -0.25
CA PHE A 89 -18.10 2.69 -1.62
C PHE A 89 -18.60 1.28 -1.95
N GLY A 90 -19.84 0.97 -1.56
CA GLY A 90 -20.39 -0.37 -1.73
C GLY A 90 -19.63 -1.39 -0.89
N THR A 91 -18.93 -2.33 -1.55
CA THR A 91 -18.12 -3.37 -0.89
C THR A 91 -16.69 -2.94 -0.56
N LEU A 92 -16.27 -1.76 -1.03
CA LEU A 92 -14.97 -1.19 -0.70
C LEU A 92 -15.10 -0.29 0.53
N LYS A 93 -14.25 -0.52 1.53
CA LYS A 93 -14.06 0.37 2.68
C LYS A 93 -12.59 0.77 2.75
N VAL A 94 -12.34 2.07 2.89
CA VAL A 94 -10.99 2.67 2.93
C VAL A 94 -10.88 3.53 4.17
N LYS A 95 -10.00 3.14 5.09
CA LYS A 95 -9.64 3.93 6.27
C LYS A 95 -8.22 4.44 6.13
N ALA A 96 -8.04 5.75 6.28
CA ALA A 96 -6.73 6.36 6.32
C ALA A 96 -6.14 6.28 7.73
N VAL A 97 -4.88 5.88 7.84
CA VAL A 97 -4.13 5.84 9.09
C VAL A 97 -2.85 6.66 8.95
N PRO A 98 -2.26 7.19 10.04
CA PRO A 98 -1.04 7.98 9.93
C PRO A 98 0.11 7.20 9.29
N ALA A 99 0.92 7.90 8.49
CA ALA A 99 2.19 7.39 7.95
C ALA A 99 3.22 8.53 8.00
N TYR A 100 4.35 8.32 8.68
CA TYR A 100 5.37 9.36 8.84
C TYR A 100 6.71 8.81 9.33
N ASN A 101 7.76 9.63 9.22
CA ASN A 101 9.05 9.39 9.81
C ASN A 101 9.15 10.00 11.21
N LEU A 102 9.75 9.26 12.14
CA LEU A 102 9.95 9.72 13.51
C LEU A 102 11.09 10.74 13.62
N THR A 103 12.18 10.49 12.89
CA THR A 103 13.42 11.30 12.96
C THR A 103 13.90 11.76 11.59
N LYS A 104 13.54 11.07 10.52
CA LYS A 104 13.89 11.45 9.14
C LYS A 104 13.00 12.61 8.67
N SER A 105 13.50 13.42 7.74
CA SER A 105 12.78 14.60 7.24
C SER A 105 12.01 14.37 5.93
N PHE A 106 11.96 13.14 5.42
CA PHE A 106 11.37 12.83 4.11
C PHE A 106 9.84 12.76 4.17
N HIS A 107 9.28 12.27 5.28
CA HIS A 107 7.85 11.99 5.43
C HIS A 107 7.33 12.54 6.76
N GLN A 108 7.26 13.87 6.90
CA GLN A 108 6.95 14.51 8.19
C GLN A 108 5.49 14.29 8.63
N LYS A 109 5.27 14.11 9.95
CA LYS A 109 3.92 13.94 10.53
C LYS A 109 2.98 15.10 10.20
N SER A 110 3.50 16.32 10.12
CA SER A 110 2.74 17.53 9.78
C SER A 110 2.17 17.54 8.36
N SER A 111 2.70 16.72 7.45
CA SER A 111 2.17 16.59 6.08
C SER A 111 0.77 15.97 6.06
N GLY A 112 0.40 15.22 7.11
CA GLY A 112 -0.91 14.54 7.18
C GLY A 112 -1.05 13.41 6.16
N TRP A 113 0.07 12.87 5.68
CA TRP A 113 0.13 11.73 4.77
C TRP A 113 -0.27 10.42 5.46
N VAL A 114 -0.68 9.44 4.65
CA VAL A 114 -1.48 8.32 5.15
C VAL A 114 -0.98 6.98 4.65
N GLY A 115 -1.14 5.95 5.48
CA GLY A 115 -1.33 4.59 5.01
C GLY A 115 -2.83 4.29 4.86
N PHE A 116 -3.18 3.15 4.28
CA PHE A 116 -4.56 2.72 4.10
C PHE A 116 -4.82 1.36 4.68
N LEU A 117 -5.95 1.23 5.38
CA LEU A 117 -6.67 -0.03 5.53
C LEU A 117 -7.72 -0.11 4.43
N VAL A 118 -7.57 -1.09 3.55
CA VAL A 118 -8.46 -1.33 2.42
C VAL A 118 -9.17 -2.65 2.66
N THR A 119 -10.46 -2.62 2.94
CA THR A 119 -11.29 -3.82 3.02
C THR A 119 -12.03 -4.01 1.70
N LEU A 120 -11.81 -5.14 1.04
CA LEU A 120 -12.50 -5.54 -0.18
C LEU A 120 -12.79 -7.04 -0.11
N ASP A 121 -14.03 -7.42 -0.39
CA ASP A 121 -14.50 -8.82 -0.34
C ASP A 121 -14.12 -9.53 0.98
N ASP A 122 -14.39 -8.84 2.10
CA ASP A 122 -14.14 -9.29 3.48
C ASP A 122 -12.67 -9.52 3.85
N ILE A 123 -11.72 -9.13 3.00
CA ILE A 123 -10.28 -9.14 3.30
C ILE A 123 -9.80 -7.72 3.53
N THR A 124 -9.10 -7.50 4.65
CA THR A 124 -8.50 -6.20 4.97
C THR A 124 -7.00 -6.21 4.68
N PHE A 125 -6.57 -5.31 3.79
CA PHE A 125 -5.18 -5.05 3.46
C PHE A 125 -4.71 -3.78 4.15
N TYR A 126 -3.60 -3.83 4.87
CA TYR A 126 -2.90 -2.65 5.36
C TYR A 126 -1.74 -2.32 4.43
N HIS A 127 -1.80 -1.14 3.81
CA HIS A 127 -0.71 -0.55 3.06
C HIS A 127 -0.16 0.63 3.86
N SER A 128 1.06 0.53 4.40
CA SER A 128 1.57 1.59 5.29
C SER A 128 1.92 2.89 4.56
N GLY A 129 2.01 2.88 3.23
CA GLY A 129 2.73 3.92 2.50
C GLY A 129 4.18 3.98 2.97
N ASP A 130 4.78 5.15 2.83
CA ASP A 130 6.09 5.44 3.38
C ASP A 130 5.96 5.83 4.85
N SER A 131 6.49 4.99 5.73
CA SER A 131 6.45 5.23 7.16
C SER A 131 7.64 4.59 7.86
N ASP A 132 8.04 5.19 8.99
CA ASP A 132 8.81 4.49 10.02
C ASP A 132 7.85 3.65 10.89
N ALA A 133 8.40 2.88 11.83
CA ALA A 133 7.64 2.15 12.84
C ALA A 133 7.03 3.13 13.86
N ILE A 134 5.79 3.56 13.64
CA ILE A 134 5.09 4.54 14.50
C ILE A 134 4.20 3.85 15.55
N PRO A 135 3.95 4.50 16.71
CA PRO A 135 3.10 3.93 17.76
C PRO A 135 1.68 3.56 17.31
N GLU A 136 1.09 4.34 16.39
CA GLU A 136 -0.26 4.14 15.88
C GLU A 136 -0.43 2.79 15.14
N MET A 137 0.66 2.16 14.70
CA MET A 137 0.61 0.84 14.07
C MET A 137 0.22 -0.28 15.04
N ALA A 138 0.32 -0.07 16.36
CA ALA A 138 -0.07 -1.06 17.38
C ALA A 138 -1.57 -1.40 17.34
N ASP A 139 -2.40 -0.45 16.89
CA ASP A 139 -3.85 -0.60 16.81
C ASP A 139 -4.33 -1.16 15.46
N ILE A 140 -3.42 -1.40 14.52
CA ILE A 140 -3.76 -1.93 13.20
C ILE A 140 -4.26 -3.37 13.31
N LYS A 141 -5.35 -3.64 12.57
CA LYS A 141 -5.93 -4.97 12.37
C LYS A 141 -6.15 -5.16 10.88
N ALA A 142 -5.44 -6.14 10.30
CA ALA A 142 -5.52 -6.48 8.88
C ALA A 142 -5.19 -7.96 8.65
N ASP A 143 -5.75 -8.55 7.60
CA ASP A 143 -5.41 -9.91 7.18
C ASP A 143 -4.05 -9.94 6.47
N VAL A 144 -3.80 -8.95 5.62
CA VAL A 144 -2.57 -8.80 4.84
C VAL A 144 -1.95 -7.45 5.14
N VAL A 145 -0.65 -7.44 5.43
CA VAL A 145 0.11 -6.22 5.77
C VAL A 145 1.24 -6.03 4.75
N LEU A 146 1.32 -4.85 4.16
CA LEU A 146 2.29 -4.44 3.15
C LEU A 146 3.19 -3.35 3.76
N LEU A 147 4.48 -3.65 3.97
CA LEU A 147 5.41 -2.77 4.69
C LEU A 147 6.68 -2.49 3.88
N PRO A 148 7.17 -1.24 3.84
CA PRO A 148 8.44 -0.93 3.24
C PRO A 148 9.59 -1.56 4.03
N VAL A 149 10.64 -2.00 3.34
CA VAL A 149 11.81 -2.64 3.96
C VAL A 149 13.16 -2.02 3.56
N GLY A 150 13.13 -0.92 2.81
CA GLY A 150 14.32 -0.32 2.18
C GLY A 150 15.22 0.52 3.09
N GLY A 151 14.77 0.87 4.31
CA GLY A 151 15.56 1.49 5.38
C GLY A 151 15.99 2.94 5.22
N THR A 152 16.16 3.43 3.98
CA THR A 152 16.68 4.79 3.73
C THR A 152 15.63 5.86 4.00
N TYR A 153 14.46 5.74 3.38
CA TYR A 153 13.35 6.71 3.51
C TYR A 153 12.27 6.25 4.48
N THR A 154 12.23 4.95 4.75
CA THR A 154 11.16 4.23 5.46
C THR A 154 11.79 3.23 6.44
N MET A 155 10.97 2.39 7.08
CA MET A 155 11.47 1.27 7.89
C MET A 155 12.54 0.44 7.16
N ASP A 156 13.52 -0.02 7.92
CA ASP A 156 14.38 -1.13 7.47
C ASP A 156 13.69 -2.49 7.62
N ALA A 157 14.34 -3.55 7.13
CA ALA A 157 13.79 -4.90 7.16
C ALA A 157 13.53 -5.43 8.58
N GLN A 158 14.32 -5.03 9.58
CA GLN A 158 14.15 -5.45 10.96
C GLN A 158 13.00 -4.70 11.63
N GLU A 159 12.97 -3.36 11.49
CA GLU A 159 11.88 -2.51 12.01
C GLU A 159 10.53 -2.94 11.44
N ALA A 160 10.46 -3.17 10.13
CA ALA A 160 9.24 -3.65 9.48
C ALA A 160 8.83 -5.03 10.00
N ALA A 161 9.77 -5.94 10.23
CA ALA A 161 9.48 -7.28 10.76
C ALA A 161 8.93 -7.22 12.20
N GLU A 162 9.44 -6.33 13.03
CA GLU A 162 8.92 -6.08 14.38
C GLU A 162 7.49 -5.51 14.34
N VAL A 163 7.22 -4.57 13.43
CA VAL A 163 5.86 -4.04 13.19
C VAL A 163 4.91 -5.14 12.75
N ALA A 164 5.29 -5.93 11.73
CA ALA A 164 4.47 -7.04 11.23
C ALA A 164 4.16 -8.05 12.35
N SER A 165 5.17 -8.39 13.16
CA SER A 165 5.03 -9.33 14.28
C SER A 165 4.08 -8.80 15.36
N LYS A 166 4.09 -7.49 15.64
CA LYS A 166 3.16 -6.84 16.58
C LYS A 166 1.72 -6.79 16.06
N ILE A 167 1.55 -6.52 14.76
CA ILE A 167 0.23 -6.54 14.11
C ILE A 167 -0.32 -7.97 14.05
N ASN A 168 0.56 -8.95 13.89
CA ASN A 168 0.26 -10.38 13.74
C ASN A 168 -0.80 -10.66 12.66
N PRO A 169 -0.55 -10.24 11.40
CA PRO A 169 -1.45 -10.50 10.30
C PRO A 169 -1.43 -11.97 9.90
N ARG A 170 -2.36 -12.37 9.04
CA ARG A 170 -2.33 -13.70 8.43
C ARG A 170 -1.16 -13.82 7.44
N VAL A 171 -0.81 -12.72 6.77
CA VAL A 171 0.40 -12.59 5.92
C VAL A 171 0.97 -11.19 6.02
N ALA A 172 2.29 -11.09 6.09
CA ALA A 172 3.00 -9.86 5.77
C ALA A 172 3.77 -9.98 4.44
N ILE A 173 3.82 -8.89 3.68
CA ILE A 173 4.47 -8.80 2.37
C ILE A 173 5.39 -7.57 2.38
N PRO A 174 6.70 -7.76 2.14
CA PRO A 174 7.61 -6.61 2.02
C PRO A 174 7.36 -5.85 0.71
N MET A 175 7.56 -4.53 0.75
CA MET A 175 7.47 -3.63 -0.41
C MET A 175 8.57 -2.54 -0.35
N HIS A 176 8.54 -1.58 -1.28
CA HIS A 176 9.46 -0.45 -1.33
C HIS A 176 10.95 -0.87 -1.35
N TYR A 177 11.26 -1.87 -2.18
CA TYR A 177 12.60 -2.36 -2.47
C TYR A 177 12.71 -2.73 -3.95
N GLY A 178 13.94 -2.85 -4.47
CA GLY A 178 14.18 -3.30 -5.85
C GLY A 178 13.92 -2.21 -6.91
N ALA A 179 13.50 -1.02 -6.50
CA ALA A 179 13.38 0.17 -7.33
C ALA A 179 13.83 1.39 -6.51
N ILE A 180 14.64 2.27 -7.12
CA ILE A 180 15.22 3.48 -6.51
C ILE A 180 16.21 3.16 -5.39
N ILE A 181 15.77 2.46 -4.34
CA ILE A 181 16.54 2.04 -3.17
C ILE A 181 16.11 0.63 -2.71
N GLY A 182 16.89 0.03 -1.83
CA GLY A 182 16.65 -1.31 -1.32
C GLY A 182 16.84 -2.39 -2.38
N SER A 183 16.81 -3.63 -1.95
CA SER A 183 17.15 -4.81 -2.74
C SER A 183 16.28 -6.00 -2.35
N ALA A 184 16.29 -7.04 -3.18
CA ALA A 184 15.62 -8.30 -2.83
C ALA A 184 16.16 -8.93 -1.53
N ASN A 185 17.39 -8.60 -1.12
CA ASN A 185 17.94 -9.07 0.15
C ASN A 185 17.17 -8.51 1.35
N ASP A 186 16.65 -7.28 1.27
CA ASP A 186 15.90 -6.66 2.37
C ASP A 186 14.58 -7.40 2.62
N ALA A 187 13.90 -7.84 1.55
CA ALA A 187 12.73 -8.71 1.65
C ALA A 187 13.06 -10.08 2.29
N ILE A 188 14.23 -10.63 1.99
CA ILE A 188 14.72 -11.88 2.60
C ILE A 188 15.02 -11.69 4.09
N GLN A 189 15.67 -10.57 4.47
CA GLN A 189 15.91 -10.25 5.88
C GLN A 189 14.60 -10.03 6.63
N PHE A 190 13.64 -9.31 6.05
CA PHE A 190 12.31 -9.12 6.63
C PHE A 190 11.64 -10.46 6.93
N LYS A 191 11.64 -11.39 5.96
CA LYS A 191 11.13 -12.75 6.16
C LYS A 191 11.87 -13.53 7.25
N ARG A 192 13.17 -13.30 7.41
CA ARG A 192 13.99 -13.95 8.44
C ARG A 192 13.67 -13.44 9.85
N TYR A 193 13.39 -12.15 10.00
CA TYR A 193 13.13 -11.52 11.30
C TYR A 193 11.67 -11.60 11.74
N ALA A 194 10.73 -11.64 10.81
CA ALA A 194 9.30 -11.66 11.14
C ALA A 194 8.89 -12.97 11.80
N THR A 195 8.03 -12.89 12.82
CA THR A 195 7.47 -14.08 13.49
C THR A 195 6.09 -14.48 12.96
N CYS A 196 5.49 -13.66 12.08
CA CYS A 196 4.26 -13.98 11.36
C CYS A 196 4.57 -14.59 9.97
N PRO A 197 3.59 -15.22 9.29
CA PRO A 197 3.79 -15.71 7.93
C PRO A 197 4.17 -14.58 6.97
N VAL A 198 5.20 -14.81 6.14
CA VAL A 198 5.69 -13.83 5.16
C VAL A 198 5.67 -14.42 3.75
N LYS A 199 5.03 -13.68 2.84
CA LYS A 199 5.07 -13.94 1.41
C LYS A 199 5.87 -12.84 0.70
N ILE A 200 6.95 -13.24 0.03
CA ILE A 200 7.69 -12.37 -0.88
C ILE A 200 7.07 -12.57 -2.27
N LEU A 201 6.55 -11.50 -2.85
CA LEU A 201 6.04 -11.49 -4.21
C LEU A 201 7.17 -11.09 -5.17
N THR A 202 7.10 -11.57 -6.40
CA THR A 202 7.86 -11.03 -7.53
C THR A 202 7.04 -9.96 -8.26
N GLU A 203 7.71 -9.02 -8.95
CA GLU A 203 7.01 -7.94 -9.65
C GLU A 203 6.10 -8.51 -10.76
N GLY A 204 4.83 -8.13 -10.74
CA GLY A 204 3.78 -8.69 -11.61
C GLY A 204 3.20 -10.01 -11.13
N GLU A 205 3.68 -10.58 -10.02
CA GLU A 205 3.12 -11.81 -9.46
C GLU A 205 1.69 -11.57 -9.00
N ARG A 206 0.79 -12.42 -9.50
CA ARG A 206 -0.62 -12.46 -9.10
C ARG A 206 -0.79 -13.54 -8.03
N TRP A 207 -1.22 -13.14 -6.84
CA TRP A 207 -1.51 -14.05 -5.74
C TRP A 207 -3.00 -14.02 -5.41
N GLU A 208 -3.70 -15.12 -5.70
CA GLU A 208 -5.04 -15.33 -5.15
C GLU A 208 -4.93 -15.45 -3.63
N VAL A 209 -5.58 -14.53 -2.91
CA VAL A 209 -5.43 -14.42 -1.46
C VAL A 209 -6.04 -15.65 -0.78
N ASN A 210 -5.18 -16.62 -0.50
CA ASN A 210 -5.51 -17.88 0.11
C ASN A 210 -4.55 -18.16 1.26
N PHE A 211 -5.10 -18.23 2.46
CA PHE A 211 -4.32 -18.36 3.68
C PHE A 211 -4.01 -19.80 4.07
N SER A 212 -4.54 -20.79 3.35
CA SER A 212 -4.37 -22.20 3.68
C SER A 212 -2.98 -22.77 3.35
N ASN A 213 -2.17 -22.03 2.58
CA ASN A 213 -0.90 -22.50 2.00
C ASN A 213 0.31 -21.63 2.41
N LEU A 214 0.28 -21.05 3.61
CA LEU A 214 1.28 -20.09 4.11
C LEU A 214 2.19 -20.69 5.17
#